data_AF-A0A2V8LH31-F1
#
_entry.id   AF-A0A2V8LH31-F1
#
_cell.length_a   1.000
_cell.length_b   1.000
_cell.length_c   1.000
_cell.angle_alpha   90.00
_cell.angle_beta   90.00
_cell.angle_gamma   90.00
#
_symmetry.space_group_name_H-M   'P 1'
#
loop_
_entity.id
_entity.type
_entity.pdbx_description
1 polymer ?
#
loop_
_entity_poly.entity_id
_entity_poly.type
_entity_poly.pdbx_seq_one_letter_code
_entity_poly.pdbx_strand_id
1 'polypeptide(L)' 'MSRREISAGCVVYRTTDNLTEVALIQPRDRKAWALPKGLIEPGEQPEHAAQREAREETGLSGTIVSR' A
#
# COMPACT_ATOMS: atom_id res chain seq x y z
N MET A 1 -11.08 14.92 22.33
CA MET A 1 -10.50 15.42 21.06
C MET A 1 -10.39 14.24 20.12
N SER A 2 -10.95 14.29 18.92
CA SER A 2 -10.78 13.22 17.93
C SER A 2 -9.42 13.39 17.24
N ARG A 3 -8.57 12.37 17.27
CA ARG A 3 -7.32 12.35 16.51
C ARG A 3 -7.65 11.96 15.06
N ARG A 4 -7.28 12.83 14.12
CA ARG A 4 -7.41 12.53 12.69
C ARG A 4 -6.13 11.85 12.22
N GLU A 5 -6.27 10.66 11.66
CA GLU A 5 -5.18 9.89 11.07
C GLU A 5 -5.46 9.73 9.58
N ILE A 6 -4.46 10.00 8.75
CA ILE A 6 -4.56 9.87 7.29
C ILE A 6 -3.58 8.80 6.89
N SER A 7 -4.06 7.82 6.13
CA SER A 7 -3.26 6.74 5.56
C SER A 7 -3.24 6.82 4.05
N ALA A 8 -2.18 6.29 3.46
CA ALA A 8 -2.07 6.04 2.04
C ALA A 8 -1.67 4.57 1.80
N GLY A 9 -2.00 4.07 0.62
CA GLY A 9 -1.73 2.69 0.22
C GLY A 9 -1.69 2.57 -1.30
N CYS A 10 -1.37 1.37 -1.79
CA CYS A 10 -1.32 1.12 -3.21
C CYS A 10 -1.90 -0.24 -3.60
N VAL A 11 -2.36 -0.31 -4.86
CA VAL A 11 -2.60 -1.57 -5.55
C VAL A 11 -1.30 -1.94 -6.25
N VAL A 12 -0.51 -2.82 -5.64
CA VAL A 12 0.68 -3.37 -6.30
C VAL A 12 0.22 -4.48 -7.23
N TYR A 13 0.53 -4.37 -8.51
CA TYR A 13 0.17 -5.39 -9.48
C TYR A 13 1.29 -5.65 -10.46
N ARG A 14 1.25 -6.84 -11.08
CA ARG A 14 2.06 -7.19 -12.25
C ARG A 14 1.18 -7.83 -13.29
N THR A 15 1.61 -7.76 -14.56
CA THR A 15 0.91 -8.40 -15.66
C THR A 15 1.86 -9.38 -16.34
N THR A 16 1.46 -10.64 -16.43
CA THR A 16 2.20 -11.72 -17.09
C THR A 16 1.21 -12.52 -17.94
N ASP A 17 1.52 -12.81 -19.20
CA ASP A 17 0.67 -13.59 -20.11
C ASP A 17 -0.80 -13.10 -20.16
N ASN A 18 -1.00 -11.77 -20.20
CA ASN A 18 -2.31 -11.10 -20.16
C ASN A 18 -3.12 -11.32 -18.86
N LEU A 19 -2.51 -11.85 -17.81
CA LEU A 19 -3.11 -11.97 -16.49
C LEU A 19 -2.57 -10.89 -15.56
N THR A 20 -3.46 -10.14 -14.92
CA THR A 20 -3.10 -9.19 -13.86
C THR A 20 -3.17 -9.87 -12.50
N GLU A 21 -2.06 -9.88 -11.79
CA GLU A 21 -1.95 -10.36 -10.41
C GLU A 21 -1.79 -9.16 -9.48
N VAL A 22 -2.56 -9.11 -8.38
CA VAL A 22 -2.51 -8.05 -7.37
C VAL A 22 -1.94 -8.63 -6.06
N ALA A 23 -1.00 -7.91 -5.45
CA ALA A 23 -0.49 -8.28 -4.14
C ALA A 23 -1.46 -7.81 -3.05
N LEU A 24 -1.93 -8.77 -2.25
CA LEU A 24 -2.75 -8.54 -1.06
C LEU A 24 -1.97 -8.95 0.18
N ILE A 25 -2.24 -8.28 1.29
CA ILE A 25 -1.74 -8.64 2.61
C ILE A 25 -2.88 -9.11 3.51
N GLN A 26 -2.53 -9.85 4.56
CA GLN A 26 -3.43 -10.14 5.67
C GLN A 26 -2.80 -9.57 6.95
N PRO A 27 -3.35 -8.46 7.49
CA PRO A 27 -2.87 -7.89 8.74
C PRO A 27 -2.97 -8.91 9.89
N ARG A 28 -1.97 -8.93 10.78
CA ARG A 28 -1.91 -9.92 11.89
C ARG A 28 -3.13 -9.85 12.82
N ASP A 29 -3.69 -8.67 12.99
CA ASP A 29 -4.84 -8.39 13.87
C ASP A 29 -6.20 -8.64 13.19
N ARG A 30 -6.23 -8.96 11.88
CA ARG A 30 -7.47 -9.10 11.11
C ARG A 30 -7.42 -10.29 10.18
N LYS A 31 -8.43 -11.15 10.25
CA LYS A 31 -8.67 -12.24 9.28
C LYS A 31 -9.36 -11.72 8.02
N ALA A 32 -8.79 -10.69 7.40
CA ALA A 32 -9.31 -10.09 6.17
C ALA A 32 -8.15 -9.72 5.23
N TRP A 33 -8.38 -9.86 3.93
CA TRP A 33 -7.47 -9.36 2.92
C TRP A 33 -7.52 -7.83 2.88
N ALA A 34 -6.35 -7.22 2.70
CA ALA A 34 -6.20 -5.79 2.55
C ALA A 34 -5.13 -5.45 1.50
N LEU A 35 -5.19 -4.22 1.01
CA LEU A 35 -4.08 -3.61 0.28
C LEU A 35 -3.01 -3.15 1.27
N PRO A 36 -1.73 -3.14 0.89
CA PRO A 36 -0.69 -2.57 1.72
C PRO A 36 -0.94 -1.07 1.92
N LYS A 37 -0.94 -0.63 3.18
CA LYS A 37 -1.26 0.76 3.54
C LYS A 37 -0.91 1.11 4.98
N GLY A 38 -0.39 2.30 5.18
CA GLY A 38 -0.08 2.83 6.51
C GLY A 38 -0.22 4.33 6.61
N LEU A 39 0.19 4.88 7.76
CA LEU A 39 0.02 6.29 8.08
C LEU A 39 0.96 7.14 7.22
N ILE A 40 0.47 8.32 6.83
CA ILE A 40 1.31 9.34 6.20
C ILE A 40 2.13 10.01 7.32
N GLU A 41 3.45 9.98 7.19
CA GLU A 41 4.34 10.64 8.14
C GLU A 41 4.29 12.19 8.00
N PRO A 42 4.66 12.96 9.04
CA PRO A 42 4.68 14.42 8.95
C PRO A 42 5.54 14.93 7.78
N GLY A 43 4.91 15.61 6.82
CA GLY A 43 5.58 16.15 5.63
C GLY A 43 5.76 15.14 4.49
N GLU A 44 5.31 13.90 4.65
CA GLU A 44 5.36 12.88 3.62
C GLU A 44 4.22 13.07 2.61
N GLN A 45 4.54 12.93 1.32
CA GLN A 45 3.52 12.94 0.27
C GLN A 45 2.78 11.59 0.27
N PRO A 46 1.46 11.55 0.02
CA PRO A 46 0.69 10.30 0.06
C PRO A 46 1.28 9.19 -0.80
N GLU A 47 1.88 9.54 -1.94
CA GLU A 47 2.50 8.58 -2.86
C GLU A 47 3.77 7.96 -2.30
N HIS A 48 4.58 8.74 -1.58
CA HIS A 48 5.78 8.24 -0.91
C HIS A 48 5.39 7.31 0.24
N ALA A 49 4.37 7.69 1.02
CA ALA A 49 3.81 6.84 2.07
C ALA A 49 3.32 5.50 1.49
N ALA A 50 2.55 5.54 0.40
CA ALA A 50 2.07 4.34 -0.27
C ALA A 50 3.21 3.42 -0.78
N GLN A 51 4.27 3.98 -1.35
CA GLN A 51 5.44 3.21 -1.82
C GLN A 51 6.26 2.63 -0.67
N ARG A 52 6.48 3.41 0.40
CA ARG A 52 7.19 2.97 1.61
C ARG A 52 6.47 1.79 2.25
N GLU A 53 5.18 1.93 2.51
CA GLU A 53 4.34 0.91 3.13
C GLU A 53 4.24 -0.35 2.26
N ALA A 54 4.12 -0.21 0.93
CA ALA A 54 4.18 -1.35 0.02
C ALA A 54 5.47 -2.16 0.21
N ARG A 55 6.61 -1.48 0.27
CA ARG A 55 7.91 -2.11 0.46
C ARG A 55 8.05 -2.74 1.84
N GLU A 56 7.59 -2.06 2.89
CA GLU A 56 7.70 -2.54 4.27
C GLU A 56 6.81 -3.76 4.53
N GLU A 57 5.57 -3.76 4.05
CA GLU A 57 4.61 -4.83 4.33
C GLU A 57 4.74 -6.03 3.38
N THR A 58 5.22 -5.82 2.15
CA THR A 58 5.28 -6.87 1.11
C THR A 58 6.67 -7.17 0.58
N GLY A 59 7.66 -6.30 0.82
CA GLY A 59 8.97 -6.35 0.17
C GLY A 59 8.98 -5.93 -1.30
N LEU A 60 7.83 -5.59 -1.89
CA LEU A 60 7.72 -5.24 -3.30
C LEU A 60 8.06 -3.77 -3.56
N SER A 61 8.50 -3.47 -4.78
CA SER A 61 8.79 -2.10 -5.24
C SER A 61 8.38 -1.96 -6.70
N GLY A 62 8.08 -0.74 -7.13
CA GLY A 62 7.61 -0.47 -8.49
C GLY A 62 7.46 1.02 -8.79
N THR A 63 6.92 1.30 -9.98
CA THR A 63 6.67 2.68 -10.45
C THR A 63 5.19 3.01 -10.31
N ILE A 64 4.89 4.21 -9.80
CA ILE A 64 3.50 4.71 -9.76
C ILE A 64 3.08 5.07 -11.18
N VAL A 65 2.01 4.46 -11.64
CA VAL A 65 1.45 4.68 -12.99
C VAL A 65 0.12 5.45 -12.97
N SER A 66 -0.51 5.60 -11.81
CA SER A 66 -1.75 6.39 -11.60
C SER A 66 -1.89 6.80 -10.13
N ARG A 67 -2.69 7.84 -9.85
CA ARG A 67 -2.99 8.37 -8.51
C ARG A 67 -4.49 8.53 -8.34
#